data_AF-A0A1Q5RF29-F1
#
_entry.id   AF-A0A1Q5RF29-F1
#
_cell.length_a   1.000
_cell.length_b   1.000
_cell.length_c   1.000
_cell.angle_alpha   90.00
_cell.angle_beta   90.00
_cell.angle_gamma   90.00
#
_symmetry.space_group_name_H-M   'P 1'
#
loop_
_entity.id
_entity.type
_entity.pdbx_description
1 polymer ?
#
loop_
_entity_poly.entity_id
_entity_poly.type
_entity_poly.pdbx_seq_one_letter_code
_entity_poly.pdbx_strand_id
1 'polypeptide(L)'
;MHKYEPSSPACKIADEVHWREVYERGGRLRSYSMGKKMVGKWFVHPDECCLDLPEPDGGCFEVGASGERVVLKPTGLGLAVDGVLRSLAQGE
;
A
#
# COMPACT_ATOMS: atom_id res chain seq x y z
N MET A 1 9.76 3.72 18.80
CA MET A 1 9.67 3.43 17.35
C MET A 1 8.96 4.60 16.70
N HIS A 2 9.64 5.35 15.83
CA HIS A 2 9.05 6.50 15.15
C HIS A 2 8.36 6.01 13.88
N LYS A 3 7.04 6.20 13.78
CA LYS A 3 6.27 5.99 12.55
C LYS A 3 6.23 7.33 11.83
N TYR A 4 6.57 7.34 10.55
CA TYR A 4 6.58 8.58 9.76
C TYR A 4 5.35 8.62 8.86
N GLU A 5 4.71 9.78 8.83
CA GLU A 5 3.74 10.06 7.78
C GLU A 5 4.47 10.14 6.44
N PRO A 6 3.96 9.48 5.40
CA PRO A 6 4.60 9.47 4.11
C PRO A 6 4.43 10.82 3.42
N SER A 7 5.57 11.40 3.03
CA SER A 7 5.66 12.63 2.24
C SER A 7 5.54 12.38 0.73
N SER A 8 5.57 11.13 0.29
CA SER A 8 5.48 10.71 -1.10
C SER A 8 4.19 11.21 -1.76
N PRO A 9 4.22 11.54 -3.08
CA PRO A 9 3.01 11.84 -3.83
C PRO A 9 2.00 10.70 -3.73
N ALA A 10 0.72 11.03 -3.85
CA ALA A 10 -0.33 10.02 -3.84
C ALA A 10 -0.08 9.00 -4.96
N CYS A 11 -0.28 7.73 -4.67
CA CYS A 11 -0.08 6.66 -5.63
C CYS A 11 -1.14 5.57 -5.49
N LYS A 12 -1.20 4.71 -6.49
CA LYS A 12 -2.08 3.54 -6.56
C LYS A 12 -1.23 2.31 -6.82
N ILE A 13 -1.49 1.21 -6.11
CA ILE A 13 -0.96 -0.11 -6.41
C ILE A 13 -2.15 -1.03 -6.71
N ALA A 14 -2.07 -1.82 -7.77
CA ALA A 14 -3.11 -2.78 -8.14
C ALA A 14 -2.53 -3.94 -8.95
N ASP A 15 -3.13 -5.12 -8.85
CA ASP A 15 -2.86 -6.25 -9.76
C ASP A 15 -3.63 -6.15 -11.10
N GLU A 16 -4.32 -5.02 -11.30
CA GLU A 16 -5.17 -4.69 -12.45
C GLU A 16 -6.44 -5.55 -12.58
N VAL A 17 -6.69 -6.49 -11.66
CA VAL A 17 -7.82 -7.45 -11.74
C VAL A 17 -8.58 -7.58 -10.42
N HIS A 18 -7.96 -8.02 -9.33
CA HIS A 18 -8.63 -8.44 -8.10
C HIS A 18 -8.62 -7.38 -6.99
N TRP A 19 -7.58 -6.55 -6.95
CA TRP A 19 -7.42 -5.59 -5.87
C TRP A 19 -6.76 -4.28 -6.32
N ARG A 20 -7.01 -3.24 -5.54
CA ARG A 20 -6.42 -1.91 -5.69
C ARG A 20 -6.31 -1.23 -4.34
N GLU A 21 -5.16 -0.64 -4.10
CA GLU A 21 -4.90 0.23 -2.96
C GLU A 21 -4.53 1.63 -3.44
N VAL A 22 -5.06 2.64 -2.76
CA VAL A 22 -4.74 4.05 -2.99
C VAL A 22 -4.09 4.61 -1.73
N TYR A 23 -2.83 4.97 -1.88
CA TYR A 23 -1.96 5.53 -0.84
C TYR A 23 -1.95 7.04 -0.99
N GLU A 24 -2.67 7.73 -0.12
CA GLU A 24 -2.81 9.18 -0.17
C GLU A 24 -1.72 9.86 0.66
N ARG A 25 -1.38 11.11 0.27
CA ARG A 25 -0.55 12.00 1.10
C ARG A 25 -1.19 12.17 2.49
N GLY A 26 -0.36 12.22 3.53
CA GLY A 26 -0.85 12.31 4.91
C GLY A 26 -1.31 10.95 5.49
N GLY A 27 -0.88 9.84 4.87
CA GLY A 27 -1.01 8.52 5.48
C GLY A 27 -2.42 7.93 5.45
N ARG A 28 -3.33 8.39 4.57
CA ARG A 28 -4.65 7.76 4.39
C ARG A 28 -4.59 6.67 3.32
N LEU A 29 -5.23 5.54 3.61
CA LEU A 29 -5.30 4.37 2.73
C LEU A 29 -6.74 4.08 2.32
N ARG A 30 -6.97 3.78 1.04
CA ARG A 30 -8.23 3.18 0.56
C ARG A 30 -7.92 1.86 -0.14
N SER A 31 -8.38 0.76 0.43
CA SER A 31 -8.24 -0.59 -0.15
C SER A 31 -9.55 -1.03 -0.79
N TYR A 32 -9.46 -1.62 -1.97
CA TYR A 32 -10.54 -2.20 -2.74
C TYR A 32 -10.11 -3.61 -3.11
N SER A 33 -10.77 -4.62 -2.56
CA SER A 33 -10.43 -6.02 -2.83
C SER A 33 -11.70 -6.84 -2.88
N MET A 34 -11.87 -7.66 -3.92
CA MET A 34 -12.98 -8.61 -4.02
C MET A 34 -14.37 -7.99 -3.78
N GLY A 35 -14.59 -6.76 -4.26
CA GLY A 35 -15.86 -6.03 -4.09
C GLY A 35 -16.05 -5.33 -2.72
N LYS A 36 -15.10 -5.48 -1.79
CA LYS A 36 -15.11 -4.78 -0.50
C LYS A 36 -14.24 -3.54 -0.56
N LYS A 37 -14.70 -2.45 0.07
CA LYS A 37 -13.93 -1.22 0.27
C LYS A 37 -13.57 -1.09 1.75
N MET A 38 -12.30 -0.84 2.03
CA MET A 38 -11.82 -0.48 3.37
C MET A 38 -11.07 0.84 3.33
N VAL A 39 -11.10 1.54 4.45
CA VAL A 39 -10.41 2.82 4.64
C VAL A 39 -9.61 2.71 5.92
N GLY A 40 -8.33 3.03 5.84
CA GLY A 40 -7.40 2.94 6.96
C GLY A 40 -6.31 3.98 6.85
N LYS A 41 -5.18 3.69 7.50
CA LYS A 41 -3.97 4.50 7.41
C LYS A 41 -2.82 3.69 6.86
N TRP A 42 -1.82 4.38 6.36
CA TRP A 42 -0.53 3.81 6.04
C TRP A 42 0.59 4.70 6.57
N PHE A 43 1.69 4.08 6.95
CA PHE A 43 2.86 4.78 7.49
C PHE A 43 4.13 4.02 7.11
N VAL A 44 5.24 4.75 7.07
CA VAL A 44 6.56 4.18 6.81
C VAL A 44 7.29 4.01 8.13
N HIS A 45 7.80 2.80 8.34
CA HIS A 45 8.84 2.46 9.30
C HIS A 45 10.11 2.16 8.47
N PRO A 46 11.36 2.35 8.95
CA PRO A 46 12.55 2.58 8.11
C PRO A 46 12.59 1.93 6.73
N ASP A 47 12.35 0.61 6.65
CA ASP A 47 12.35 -0.15 5.39
C ASP A 47 11.02 -0.90 5.11
N GLU A 48 9.95 -0.52 5.81
CA GLU A 48 8.64 -1.18 5.75
C GLU A 48 7.50 -0.17 5.51
N CYS A 49 6.54 -0.57 4.68
CA CYS A 49 5.23 0.08 4.60
C CYS A 49 4.25 -0.68 5.46
N CYS A 50 3.56 0.01 6.37
CA CYS A 50 2.58 -0.62 7.26
C CYS A 50 1.19 -0.06 7.01
N LEU A 51 0.20 -0.95 6.95
CA LEU A 51 -1.21 -0.68 6.74
C LEU A 51 -1.98 -0.90 8.05
N ASP A 52 -2.66 0.15 8.50
CA ASP A 52 -3.58 0.12 9.62
C ASP A 52 -4.98 -0.26 9.10
N LEU A 53 -5.13 -1.56 8.84
CA LEU A 53 -6.37 -2.21 8.45
C LEU A 53 -6.60 -3.44 9.35
N PRO A 54 -7.84 -3.93 9.48
CA PRO A 54 -8.10 -5.20 10.14
C PRO A 54 -7.37 -6.35 9.44
N GLU A 55 -6.92 -7.35 10.20
CA GLU A 55 -6.45 -8.61 9.62
C GLU A 55 -7.56 -9.25 8.76
N PRO A 56 -7.21 -9.91 7.64
CA PRO A 56 -5.85 -10.16 7.14
C PRO A 56 -5.29 -9.05 6.23
N ASP A 57 -6.02 -7.96 6.00
CA ASP A 57 -5.67 -6.92 5.02
C ASP A 57 -4.67 -5.87 5.57
N GLY A 58 -4.40 -5.87 6.87
CA GLY A 58 -3.42 -5.02 7.54
C GLY A 58 -2.07 -5.68 7.79
N GLY A 59 -1.11 -4.91 8.29
CA GLY A 59 0.23 -5.40 8.65
C GLY A 59 1.35 -4.58 8.03
N CYS A 60 2.59 -5.01 8.26
CA CYS A 60 3.79 -4.40 7.69
C CYS A 60 4.36 -5.24 6.56
N PHE A 61 4.89 -4.54 5.56
CA PHE A 61 5.36 -5.12 4.32
C PHE A 61 6.74 -4.55 3.97
N GLU A 62 7.68 -5.45 3.68
CA GLU A 62 8.88 -5.11 2.91
C GLU A 62 8.44 -4.74 1.49
N VAL A 63 8.91 -3.60 1.00
CA VAL A 63 8.54 -3.09 -0.33
C VAL A 63 9.71 -3.27 -1.30
N GLY A 64 9.51 -4.12 -2.31
CA GLY A 64 10.41 -4.22 -3.46
C GLY A 64 9.82 -3.50 -4.67
N ALA A 65 10.59 -2.68 -5.38
CA ALA A 65 10.13 -2.00 -6.59
C ALA A 65 11.14 -2.14 -7.74
N SER A 66 10.64 -2.37 -8.96
CA SER A 66 11.43 -2.40 -10.19
C SER A 66 10.61 -1.84 -11.35
N GLY A 67 10.95 -0.63 -11.80
CA GLY A 67 10.12 0.12 -12.75
C GLY A 67 8.75 0.42 -12.13
N GLU A 68 7.68 0.02 -12.81
CA GLU A 68 6.31 0.18 -12.30
C GLU A 68 5.84 -1.02 -11.45
N ARG A 69 6.60 -2.13 -11.40
CA ARG A 69 6.23 -3.31 -10.59
C ARG A 69 6.62 -3.07 -9.14
N VAL A 70 5.70 -3.41 -8.24
CA VAL A 70 5.92 -3.43 -6.79
C VAL A 70 5.56 -4.82 -6.24
N VAL A 71 6.37 -5.31 -5.32
CA VAL A 71 6.12 -6.52 -4.53
C VAL A 71 6.01 -6.09 -3.08
N LEU A 72 4.89 -6.41 -2.44
CA LEU A 72 4.66 -6.24 -1.01
C LEU A 72 4.81 -7.60 -0.35
N LYS A 73 5.87 -7.78 0.44
CA LYS A 73 6.15 -9.02 1.15
C LYS A 73 5.82 -8.82 2.63
N PRO A 74 4.81 -9.53 3.19
CA PRO A 74 4.45 -9.36 4.58
C PRO A 74 5.62 -9.76 5.49
N THR A 75 5.86 -9.00 6.55
CA THR A 75 6.86 -9.34 7.59
C THR A 75 6.30 -10.31 8.65
N GLY A 76 5.04 -10.70 8.53
CA GLY A 76 4.38 -11.73 9.34
C GLY A 76 3.84 -12.90 8.50
N LEU A 77 2.68 -13.43 8.88
CA LEU A 77 1.98 -14.47 8.13
C LEU A 77 1.29 -13.87 6.91
N GLY A 78 1.39 -14.53 5.76
CA GLY A 78 0.74 -14.10 4.52
C GLY A 78 1.54 -14.49 3.28
N LEU A 79 0.97 -14.22 2.11
CA LEU A 79 1.66 -14.38 0.82
C LEU A 79 2.11 -13.01 0.32
N ALA A 80 3.27 -12.97 -0.33
CA ALA A 80 3.68 -11.77 -1.05
C ALA A 80 2.69 -11.48 -2.18
N VAL A 81 2.38 -10.22 -2.37
CA VAL A 81 1.51 -9.76 -3.46
C VAL A 81 2.29 -8.84 -4.39
N ASP A 82 2.09 -9.00 -5.69
CA ASP A 82 2.64 -8.11 -6.70
C ASP A 82 1.57 -7.20 -7.29
N GLY A 83 1.97 -6.01 -7.69
CA GLY A 83 1.10 -5.04 -8.32
C GLY A 83 1.87 -4.02 -9.15
N VAL A 84 1.11 -3.16 -9.82
CA VAL A 84 1.61 -2.06 -10.63
C VAL A 84 1.39 -0.76 -9.89
N LEU A 85 2.47 -0.03 -9.63
CA LEU A 85 2.48 1.30 -9.05
C LEU A 85 2.19 2.34 -10.12
N ARG A 86 1.18 3.17 -9.88
CA ARG A 86 0.85 4.35 -10.69
C ARG A 86 0.89 5.58 -9.81
N SER A 87 1.57 6.62 -10.27
CA SER A 87 1.50 7.94 -9.64
C SER A 87 0.12 8.55 -9.86
N LEU A 88 -0.46 9.13 -8.81
CA LEU A 88 -1.68 9.93 -8.88
C LEU A 88 -1.37 11.43 -8.81
N ALA A 89 -0.09 11.80 -8.90
CA ALA A 89 0.35 13.20 -8.93
C ALA A 89 0.15 13.89 -10.29
N GLN A 90 -0.29 13.16 -11.31
CA GLN A 90 -0.63 13.73 -12.61
C GLN A 90 -2.09 13.44 -12.95
N GLY A 91 -2.88 14.52 -12.91
CA GLY A 91 -4.32 14.55 -13.11
C GLY A 91 -4.86 15.89 -12.61
N GLU A 92 -4.52 16.96 -13.34
CA GLU A 92 -5.39 18.14 -13.46
C GLU A 92 -6.60 17.81 -14.33
#